data_AF-A0A955FPK5-F1
#
_entry.id   AF-A0A955FPK5-F1
#
_cell.length_a   1.000
_cell.length_b   1.000
_cell.length_c   1.000
_cell.angle_alpha   90.00
_cell.angle_beta   90.00
_cell.angle_gamma   90.00
#
_symmetry.space_group_name_H-M   'P 1'
#
loop_
_entity.id
_entity.type
_entity.pdbx_description
1 polymer ?
#
loop_
_entity_poly.entity_id
_entity_poly.type
_entity_poly.pdbx_seq_one_letter_code
_entity_poly.pdbx_strand_id
1 'polypeptide(L)'
;MLNIAILASGDPESGGGGSTADRFIRDVKRGKAEVNVGLIICNNSIEKVSGFYERFETIAREIGMRIPIETINGIRYPKGKQERGQTLEESSAICRTLEDHNIDFVLGLGYCKVATGEFADTWLWQPEYAEEYPETNGIYHPNARTTNNHPGWLSGDERPDTRDTHGEGAAARAMELGIPHNAFTFQAMSAAVDEGPKIAEVLVPIHYGVDLPAGVFARTQVEEKAATAVFAHNHLQQWEEHQALRRAA
;
A
#
# COMPACT_ATOMS: atom_id res chain seq x y z
N MET A 1 -17.09 11.32 -3.74
CA MET A 1 -15.88 10.75 -4.34
C MET A 1 -14.78 10.92 -3.32
N LEU A 2 -14.20 9.81 -2.87
CA LEU A 2 -13.12 9.85 -1.89
C LEU A 2 -11.89 10.53 -2.47
N ASN A 3 -11.26 11.36 -1.66
CA ASN A 3 -9.97 11.94 -1.89
C ASN A 3 -8.90 11.06 -1.22
N ILE A 4 -8.00 10.48 -2.00
CA ILE A 4 -7.04 9.50 -1.50
C ILE A 4 -5.60 9.99 -1.60
N ALA A 5 -4.76 9.51 -0.68
CA ALA A 5 -3.31 9.65 -0.76
C ALA A 5 -2.65 8.32 -1.15
N ILE A 6 -1.50 8.41 -1.79
CA ILE A 6 -0.63 7.26 -2.05
C ILE A 6 0.65 7.40 -1.22
N LEU A 7 1.00 6.36 -0.45
CA LEU A 7 2.32 6.23 0.15
C LEU A 7 3.22 5.40 -0.76
N ALA A 8 4.44 5.89 -1.02
CA ALA A 8 5.44 5.16 -1.80
C ALA A 8 6.86 5.46 -1.31
N SER A 9 7.81 4.57 -1.61
CA SER A 9 9.23 4.78 -1.31
C SER A 9 10.06 5.23 -2.50
N GLY A 10 9.59 5.07 -3.73
CA GLY A 10 10.32 5.45 -4.94
C GLY A 10 11.56 4.60 -5.24
N ASP A 11 11.81 3.55 -4.48
CA ASP A 11 12.94 2.64 -4.67
C ASP A 11 12.59 1.50 -5.65
N PRO A 12 13.20 1.45 -6.85
CA PRO A 12 12.89 0.43 -7.85
C PRO A 12 13.21 -1.00 -7.41
N GLU A 13 14.23 -1.19 -6.57
CA GLU A 13 14.73 -2.52 -6.20
C GLU A 13 13.80 -3.23 -5.19
N SER A 14 13.13 -2.46 -4.33
CA SER A 14 12.13 -2.98 -3.40
C SER A 14 10.73 -3.17 -4.01
N GLY A 15 10.56 -2.90 -5.31
CA GLY A 15 9.24 -2.78 -5.94
C GLY A 15 8.53 -1.44 -5.64
N GLY A 16 9.15 -0.58 -4.81
CA GLY A 16 8.67 0.74 -4.43
C GLY A 16 8.85 1.84 -5.46
N GLY A 17 9.37 1.56 -6.67
CA GLY A 17 9.75 2.53 -7.71
C GLY A 17 8.62 3.39 -8.30
N GLY A 18 7.43 3.36 -7.70
CA GLY A 18 6.26 4.13 -8.12
C GLY A 18 5.52 3.57 -9.34
N SER A 19 5.93 2.40 -9.87
CA SER A 19 5.33 1.84 -11.09
C SER A 19 3.88 1.38 -10.90
N THR A 20 3.52 0.88 -9.71
CA THR A 20 2.15 0.51 -9.36
C THR A 20 1.28 1.74 -9.12
N ALA A 21 1.81 2.74 -8.40
CA ALA A 21 1.14 4.03 -8.21
C ALA A 21 0.89 4.76 -9.54
N ASP A 22 1.85 4.77 -10.47
CA ASP A 22 1.70 5.27 -11.84
C ASP A 22 0.55 4.56 -12.56
N ARG A 23 0.59 3.22 -12.60
CA ARG A 23 -0.47 2.44 -13.25
C ARG A 23 -1.84 2.73 -12.63
N PHE A 24 -1.92 2.80 -11.31
CA PHE A 24 -3.15 3.08 -10.59
C PHE A 24 -3.73 4.45 -10.98
N ILE A 25 -2.92 5.52 -10.98
CA ILE A 25 -3.35 6.87 -11.39
C ILE A 25 -3.87 6.88 -12.83
N ARG A 26 -3.20 6.18 -13.75
CA ARG A 26 -3.67 6.06 -15.14
C ARG A 26 -5.00 5.30 -15.23
N ASP A 27 -5.19 4.30 -14.40
CA ASP A 27 -6.41 3.51 -14.36
C ASP A 27 -7.57 4.28 -13.71
N VAL A 28 -7.32 5.12 -12.71
CA VAL A 28 -8.29 6.13 -12.19
C VAL A 28 -8.72 7.07 -13.32
N LYS A 29 -7.77 7.62 -14.09
CA LYS A 29 -8.10 8.49 -15.24
C LYS A 29 -8.98 7.79 -16.30
N ARG A 30 -8.86 6.47 -16.42
CA ARG A 30 -9.64 5.63 -17.34
C ARG A 30 -10.97 5.17 -16.74
N GLY A 31 -11.31 5.58 -15.52
CA GLY A 31 -12.57 5.23 -14.85
C GLY A 31 -12.60 3.81 -14.27
N LYS A 32 -11.44 3.18 -14.01
CA LYS A 32 -11.40 1.87 -13.32
C LYS A 32 -11.58 1.98 -11.81
N ALA A 33 -11.39 3.17 -11.25
CA ALA A 33 -11.64 3.48 -9.86
C ALA A 33 -12.15 4.92 -9.76
N GLU A 34 -13.29 5.10 -9.08
CA GLU A 34 -13.95 6.40 -8.91
C GLU A 34 -13.44 7.12 -7.66
N VAL A 35 -12.20 7.60 -7.73
CA VAL A 35 -11.51 8.31 -6.63
C VAL A 35 -10.77 9.54 -7.15
N ASN A 36 -10.51 10.50 -6.27
CA ASN A 36 -9.60 11.60 -6.53
C ASN A 36 -8.23 11.28 -5.91
N VAL A 37 -7.15 11.23 -6.70
CA VAL A 37 -5.78 11.11 -6.17
C VAL A 37 -5.28 12.50 -5.80
N GLY A 38 -5.41 12.86 -4.52
CA GLY A 38 -5.15 14.21 -4.01
C GLY A 38 -3.73 14.45 -3.51
N LEU A 39 -2.96 13.40 -3.24
CA LEU A 39 -1.62 13.50 -2.66
C LEU A 39 -0.78 12.25 -2.91
N ILE A 40 0.53 12.43 -3.09
CA ILE A 40 1.53 11.36 -2.97
C ILE A 40 2.50 11.75 -1.86
N ILE A 41 2.75 10.85 -0.91
CA ILE A 41 3.79 11.01 0.11
C ILE A 41 4.92 10.02 -0.21
N CYS A 42 6.13 10.55 -0.40
CA CYS A 42 7.35 9.77 -0.62
C CYS A 42 8.29 9.86 0.59
N ASN A 43 8.77 8.71 1.09
CA ASN A 43 9.74 8.71 2.20
C ASN A 43 11.21 8.79 1.76
N ASN A 44 11.49 8.87 0.47
CA ASN A 44 12.83 9.13 -0.05
C ASN A 44 12.85 10.46 -0.79
N SER A 45 13.93 11.22 -0.61
CA SER A 45 14.09 12.51 -1.27
C SER A 45 14.47 12.34 -2.75
N ILE A 46 14.28 13.40 -3.53
CA ILE A 46 14.56 13.40 -4.98
C ILE A 46 16.02 13.01 -5.30
N GLU A 47 16.96 13.28 -4.39
CA GLU A 47 18.37 12.91 -4.55
C GLU A 47 18.62 11.41 -4.34
N LYS A 48 17.70 10.69 -3.67
CA LYS A 48 17.83 9.25 -3.37
C LYS A 48 17.07 8.36 -4.34
N VAL A 49 16.01 8.86 -4.98
CA VAL A 49 15.17 8.06 -5.88
C VAL A 49 15.17 8.64 -7.29
N SER A 50 16.00 8.05 -8.14
CA SER A 50 16.06 8.42 -9.55
C SER A 50 14.74 8.10 -10.26
N GLY A 51 14.17 9.07 -10.97
CA GLY A 51 13.02 8.90 -11.85
C GLY A 51 11.64 8.80 -11.18
N PHE A 52 11.54 8.70 -9.85
CA PHE A 52 10.23 8.69 -9.17
C PHE A 52 9.48 10.01 -9.36
N TYR A 53 10.09 11.13 -8.98
CA TYR A 53 9.46 12.46 -9.09
C TYR A 53 9.17 12.83 -10.55
N GLU A 54 10.15 12.62 -11.44
CA GLU A 54 10.00 12.85 -12.89
C GLU A 54 8.87 12.03 -13.50
N ARG A 55 8.66 10.79 -13.03
CA ARG A 55 7.54 9.92 -13.45
C ARG A 55 6.21 10.58 -13.12
N PHE A 56 6.00 11.04 -11.89
CA PHE A 56 4.73 11.66 -11.50
C PHE A 56 4.53 13.05 -12.09
N GLU A 57 5.59 13.83 -12.30
CA GLU A 57 5.51 15.06 -13.10
C GLU A 57 5.08 14.77 -14.55
N THR A 58 5.63 13.72 -15.15
CA THR A 58 5.29 13.30 -16.51
C THR A 58 3.84 12.84 -16.60
N ILE A 59 3.41 11.97 -15.69
CA ILE A 59 2.03 11.49 -15.62
C ILE A 59 1.07 12.68 -15.42
N ALA A 60 1.39 13.58 -14.49
CA ALA A 60 0.59 14.78 -14.22
C ALA A 60 0.37 15.60 -15.50
N ARG A 61 1.42 15.83 -16.29
CA ARG A 61 1.33 16.50 -17.60
C ARG A 61 0.49 15.71 -18.61
N GLU A 62 0.72 14.40 -18.72
CA GLU A 62 0.04 13.55 -19.70
C GLU A 62 -1.47 13.44 -19.47
N ILE A 63 -1.90 13.33 -18.20
CA ILE A 63 -3.31 13.09 -17.87
C ILE A 63 -4.07 14.38 -17.46
N GLY A 64 -3.34 15.51 -17.40
CA GLY A 64 -3.87 16.80 -17.00
C GLY A 64 -4.31 16.85 -15.53
N MET A 65 -3.62 16.12 -14.64
CA MET A 65 -3.90 16.11 -13.20
C MET A 65 -2.73 16.73 -12.47
N ARG A 66 -3.00 17.64 -11.52
CA ARG A 66 -1.99 18.14 -10.60
C ARG A 66 -2.08 17.33 -9.31
N ILE A 67 -1.09 16.50 -9.06
CA ILE A 67 -1.00 15.68 -7.85
C ILE A 67 0.21 16.20 -7.05
N PRO A 68 0.01 16.84 -5.89
CA PRO A 68 1.11 17.26 -5.05
C PRO A 68 1.89 16.03 -4.56
N ILE A 69 3.22 16.18 -4.47
CA ILE A 69 4.12 15.16 -3.97
C ILE A 69 4.85 15.75 -2.77
N GLU A 70 4.64 15.18 -1.60
CA GLU A 70 5.31 15.59 -0.37
C GLU A 70 6.38 14.60 0.03
N THR A 71 7.53 15.12 0.45
CA THR A 71 8.63 14.29 0.97
C THR A 71 8.61 14.32 2.48
N ILE A 72 8.26 13.19 3.09
CA ILE A 72 8.21 13.01 4.56
C ILE A 72 9.13 11.88 4.94
N ASN A 73 10.27 12.22 5.55
CA ASN A 73 11.30 11.26 5.90
C ASN A 73 11.99 11.62 7.24
N GLY A 74 12.77 10.67 7.77
CA GLY A 74 13.45 10.81 9.06
C GLY A 74 14.63 11.79 9.05
N ILE A 75 15.00 12.33 7.88
CA ILE A 75 15.96 13.44 7.78
C ILE A 75 15.25 14.75 8.10
N ARG A 76 14.05 14.96 7.54
CA ARG A 76 13.22 16.16 7.76
C ARG A 76 12.50 16.13 9.12
N TYR A 77 12.15 14.93 9.60
CA TYR A 77 11.40 14.71 10.84
C TYR A 77 12.12 13.68 11.73
N PRO A 78 13.25 14.03 12.36
CA PRO A 78 14.14 13.05 13.01
C PRO A 78 13.71 12.60 14.42
N LYS A 79 12.76 13.26 15.09
CA LYS A 79 12.48 12.97 16.51
C LYS A 79 11.74 11.65 16.70
N GLY A 80 12.10 10.92 17.76
CA GLY A 80 11.48 9.63 18.10
C GLY A 80 11.89 8.50 17.15
N LYS A 81 13.17 8.46 16.77
CA LYS A 81 13.74 7.41 15.92
C LYS A 81 13.55 6.03 16.54
N GLN A 82 13.03 5.10 15.74
CA GLN A 82 12.87 3.69 16.09
C GLN A 82 14.04 2.86 15.54
N GLU A 83 14.16 1.61 16.00
CA GLU A 83 15.11 0.65 15.41
C GLU A 83 14.81 0.40 13.93
N ARG A 84 13.53 0.29 13.60
CA ARG A 84 13.02 0.06 12.25
C ARG A 84 11.78 0.92 11.98
N GLY A 85 11.66 1.43 10.75
CA GLY A 85 10.47 2.14 10.29
C GLY A 85 10.51 3.67 10.39
N GLN A 86 9.34 4.28 10.51
CA GLN A 86 9.15 5.71 10.70
C GLN A 86 9.68 6.17 12.07
N THR A 87 10.12 7.42 12.17
CA THR A 87 10.21 8.13 13.44
C THR A 87 8.81 8.54 13.90
N LEU A 88 8.65 8.85 15.19
CA LEU A 88 7.39 9.40 15.70
C LEU A 88 7.03 10.74 15.04
N GLU A 89 8.03 11.56 14.73
CA GLU A 89 7.80 12.85 14.07
C GLU A 89 7.42 12.70 12.59
N GLU A 90 7.95 11.70 11.88
CA GLU A 90 7.49 11.32 10.53
C GLU A 90 6.02 10.91 10.56
N SER A 91 5.66 10.06 11.51
CA SER A 91 4.29 9.57 11.69
C SER A 91 3.30 10.72 11.89
N SER A 92 3.59 11.63 12.83
CA SER A 92 2.75 12.83 13.04
C SER A 92 2.77 13.79 11.85
N ALA A 93 3.86 13.86 11.08
CA ALA A 93 3.91 14.67 9.87
C ALA A 93 3.00 14.09 8.77
N ILE A 94 2.96 12.76 8.61
CA ILE A 94 2.03 12.10 7.69
C ILE A 94 0.59 12.47 8.07
N CYS A 95 0.18 12.31 9.33
CA CYS A 95 -1.20 12.64 9.76
C CYS A 95 -1.58 14.08 9.41
N ARG A 96 -0.76 15.06 9.79
CA ARG A 96 -1.01 16.48 9.47
C ARG A 96 -1.12 16.72 7.97
N THR A 97 -0.22 16.15 7.16
CA THR A 97 -0.27 16.32 5.71
C THR A 97 -1.52 15.67 5.11
N LEU A 98 -1.97 14.51 5.62
CA LEU A 98 -3.23 13.90 5.19
C LEU A 98 -4.44 14.80 5.52
N GLU A 99 -4.46 15.39 6.72
CA GLU A 99 -5.52 16.32 7.15
C GLU A 99 -5.51 17.62 6.33
N ASP A 100 -4.36 18.25 6.14
CA ASP A 100 -4.18 19.48 5.36
C ASP A 100 -4.69 19.31 3.91
N HIS A 101 -4.56 18.08 3.37
CA HIS A 101 -5.01 17.73 2.03
C HIS A 101 -6.44 17.16 1.98
N ASN A 102 -7.16 17.11 3.11
CA ASN A 102 -8.50 16.53 3.22
C ASN A 102 -8.55 15.10 2.65
N ILE A 103 -7.60 14.25 3.03
CA ILE A 103 -7.55 12.87 2.58
C ILE A 103 -8.56 12.03 3.38
N ASP A 104 -9.31 11.19 2.67
CA ASP A 104 -10.28 10.25 3.24
C ASP A 104 -9.66 8.85 3.45
N PHE A 105 -8.76 8.43 2.55
CA PHE A 105 -8.18 7.09 2.55
C PHE A 105 -6.74 7.07 1.99
N VAL A 106 -5.93 6.12 2.44
CA VAL A 106 -4.52 5.98 2.04
C VAL A 106 -4.26 4.64 1.36
N LEU A 107 -3.56 4.65 0.23
CA LEU A 107 -3.06 3.45 -0.43
C LEU A 107 -1.54 3.36 -0.29
N GLY A 108 -1.04 2.36 0.43
CA GLY A 108 0.37 1.96 0.41
C GLY A 108 0.68 1.20 -0.88
N LEU A 109 1.31 1.88 -1.84
CA LEU A 109 1.67 1.31 -3.14
C LEU A 109 3.19 1.31 -3.29
N GLY A 110 3.84 0.35 -2.62
CA GLY A 110 5.29 0.27 -2.52
C GLY A 110 5.90 1.21 -1.48
N TYR A 111 5.24 1.32 -0.31
CA TYR A 111 5.77 2.03 0.84
C TYR A 111 6.54 1.08 1.76
N CYS A 112 7.86 1.21 1.80
CA CYS A 112 8.76 0.24 2.43
C CYS A 112 9.19 0.63 3.86
N LYS A 113 8.42 1.48 4.55
CA LYS A 113 8.67 1.80 5.97
C LYS A 113 7.58 1.23 6.85
N VAL A 114 8.00 0.55 7.91
CA VAL A 114 7.10 0.16 9.00
C VAL A 114 6.47 1.42 9.60
N ALA A 115 5.14 1.44 9.61
CA ALA A 115 4.38 2.53 10.19
C ALA A 115 4.36 2.43 11.72
N THR A 116 4.33 3.57 12.40
CA THR A 116 4.33 3.61 13.87
C THR A 116 3.62 4.88 14.36
N GLY A 117 3.51 5.06 15.66
CA GLY A 117 3.02 6.28 16.31
C GLY A 117 1.63 6.71 15.85
N GLU A 118 1.42 8.03 15.78
CA GLU A 118 0.12 8.63 15.47
C GLU A 118 -0.54 8.09 14.19
N PHE A 119 0.22 7.92 13.11
CA PHE A 119 -0.27 7.34 11.86
C PHE A 119 -0.76 5.90 12.05
N ALA A 120 0.00 5.07 12.78
CA ALA A 120 -0.44 3.72 13.12
C ALA A 120 -1.74 3.74 13.93
N ASP A 121 -1.83 4.61 14.92
CA ASP A 121 -2.95 4.65 15.86
C ASP A 121 -4.25 5.19 15.24
N THR A 122 -4.16 6.02 14.19
CA THR A 122 -5.31 6.80 13.68
C THR A 122 -5.75 6.46 12.25
N TRP A 123 -4.89 5.80 11.46
CA TRP A 123 -5.15 5.50 10.05
C TRP A 123 -5.07 4.02 9.70
N LEU A 124 -4.48 3.20 10.55
CA LEU A 124 -4.28 1.78 10.28
C LEU A 124 -5.35 0.93 10.95
N TRP A 125 -5.50 -0.29 10.44
CA TRP A 125 -6.30 -1.31 11.08
C TRP A 125 -5.68 -1.76 12.40
N GLN A 126 -6.54 -2.03 13.38
CA GLN A 126 -6.18 -2.53 14.70
C GLN A 126 -6.90 -3.86 14.98
N PRO A 127 -6.29 -4.82 15.70
CA PRO A 127 -6.90 -6.11 16.01
C PRO A 127 -8.27 -6.01 16.67
N GLU A 128 -8.48 -5.02 17.54
CA GLU A 128 -9.74 -4.82 18.26
C GLU A 128 -10.91 -4.48 17.31
N TYR A 129 -10.63 -4.01 16.08
CA TYR A 129 -11.67 -3.76 15.09
C TYR A 129 -12.33 -5.04 14.59
N ALA A 130 -11.64 -6.19 14.66
CA ALA A 130 -12.24 -7.49 14.37
C ALA A 130 -13.28 -7.90 15.42
N GLU A 131 -13.18 -7.40 16.65
CA GLU A 131 -14.18 -7.62 17.69
C GLU A 131 -15.42 -6.74 17.46
N GLU A 132 -15.23 -5.50 17.00
CA GLU A 132 -16.33 -4.57 16.69
C GLU A 132 -17.04 -4.92 15.37
N TYR A 133 -16.30 -5.37 14.35
CA TYR A 133 -16.81 -5.75 13.01
C TYR A 133 -16.37 -7.17 12.62
N PRO A 134 -16.87 -8.21 13.30
CA PRO A 134 -16.43 -9.59 13.07
C PRO A 134 -16.76 -10.10 11.67
N GLU A 135 -17.85 -9.63 11.06
CA GLU A 135 -18.28 -10.05 9.72
C GLU A 135 -17.35 -9.58 8.61
N THR A 136 -16.58 -8.53 8.87
CA THR A 136 -15.62 -7.95 7.91
C THR A 136 -14.19 -7.93 8.46
N ASN A 137 -13.95 -8.60 9.59
CA ASN A 137 -12.67 -8.61 10.29
C ASN A 137 -12.11 -7.19 10.53
N GLY A 138 -12.97 -6.21 10.81
CA GLY A 138 -12.55 -4.83 11.06
C GLY A 138 -12.13 -4.00 9.84
N ILE A 139 -12.13 -4.55 8.61
CA ILE A 139 -11.58 -3.81 7.43
C ILE A 139 -12.41 -2.60 7.03
N TYR A 140 -13.67 -2.52 7.47
CA TYR A 140 -14.55 -1.37 7.24
C TYR A 140 -14.76 -0.49 8.47
N HIS A 141 -13.92 -0.66 9.50
CA HIS A 141 -13.88 0.26 10.64
C HIS A 141 -13.53 1.69 10.15
N PRO A 142 -14.15 2.77 10.66
CA PRO A 142 -13.90 4.14 10.19
C PRO A 142 -12.47 4.61 10.34
N ASN A 143 -11.71 4.01 11.27
CA ASN A 143 -10.29 4.32 11.48
C ASN A 143 -9.35 3.42 10.66
N ALA A 144 -9.84 2.30 10.08
CA ALA A 144 -9.06 1.45 9.18
C ALA A 144 -9.05 2.07 7.77
N ARG A 145 -8.31 3.18 7.60
CA ARG A 145 -8.32 4.03 6.40
C ARG A 145 -7.07 3.89 5.54
N THR A 146 -6.37 2.78 5.67
CA THR A 146 -5.12 2.53 4.94
C THR A 146 -5.05 1.08 4.47
N THR A 147 -4.72 0.89 3.20
CA THR A 147 -4.38 -0.44 2.65
C THR A 147 -2.90 -0.54 2.34
N ASN A 148 -2.34 -1.75 2.36
CA ASN A 148 -1.02 -2.05 1.82
C ASN A 148 -1.12 -3.07 0.67
N ASN A 149 -0.12 -3.04 -0.20
CA ASN A 149 0.04 -3.96 -1.30
C ASN A 149 1.37 -4.72 -1.10
N HIS A 150 1.34 -6.06 -1.13
CA HIS A 150 2.51 -6.90 -0.87
C HIS A 150 2.75 -7.88 -2.03
N PRO A 151 3.97 -7.96 -2.60
CA PRO A 151 4.28 -8.82 -3.74
C PRO A 151 4.57 -10.27 -3.34
N GLY A 152 3.85 -10.79 -2.34
CA GLY A 152 3.98 -12.16 -1.90
C GLY A 152 2.72 -12.74 -1.27
N TRP A 153 2.78 -14.03 -0.98
CA TRP A 153 1.69 -14.74 -0.29
C TRP A 153 1.70 -14.44 1.20
N LEU A 154 0.60 -13.86 1.68
CA LEU A 154 0.32 -13.65 3.09
C LEU A 154 -0.74 -14.67 3.53
N SER A 155 -0.29 -15.89 3.79
CA SER A 155 -1.13 -16.88 4.43
C SER A 155 -1.36 -16.48 5.89
N GLY A 156 -2.59 -16.61 6.38
CA GLY A 156 -2.86 -16.53 7.82
C GLY A 156 -2.14 -17.62 8.62
N ASP A 157 -2.47 -17.70 9.92
CA ASP A 157 -1.81 -18.38 11.05
C ASP A 157 -1.14 -19.77 10.87
N GLU A 158 -1.30 -20.46 9.74
CA GLU A 158 -0.88 -21.87 9.60
C GLU A 158 0.09 -22.18 8.44
N ARG A 159 0.61 -21.17 7.72
CA ARG A 159 1.62 -21.43 6.67
C ARG A 159 2.75 -20.42 6.69
N PRO A 160 3.95 -20.82 6.24
CA PRO A 160 5.05 -19.88 6.12
C PRO A 160 4.69 -18.86 5.03
N ASP A 161 4.51 -17.62 5.45
CA ASP A 161 4.21 -16.50 4.59
C ASP A 161 5.48 -15.79 4.15
N THR A 162 5.30 -14.84 3.25
CA THR A 162 6.35 -13.97 2.74
C THR A 162 6.33 -12.61 3.42
N ARG A 163 5.80 -12.50 4.65
CA ARG A 163 5.78 -11.23 5.39
C ARG A 163 7.19 -10.68 5.50
N ASP A 164 7.29 -9.35 5.59
CA ASP A 164 8.57 -8.68 5.79
C ASP A 164 9.60 -8.94 4.68
N THR A 165 9.10 -9.18 3.48
CA THR A 165 9.92 -9.26 2.26
C THR A 165 9.41 -8.25 1.24
N HIS A 166 10.22 -7.94 0.24
CA HIS A 166 9.84 -6.98 -0.80
C HIS A 166 10.48 -7.36 -2.12
N GLY A 167 9.93 -6.85 -3.23
CA GLY A 167 10.46 -7.09 -4.56
C GLY A 167 10.67 -8.58 -4.87
N GLU A 168 11.84 -8.88 -5.44
CA GLU A 168 12.27 -10.25 -5.74
C GLU A 168 12.47 -11.13 -4.50
N GLY A 169 12.69 -10.52 -3.32
CA GLY A 169 12.86 -11.23 -2.05
C GLY A 169 11.62 -12.01 -1.64
N ALA A 170 10.42 -11.48 -1.95
CA ALA A 170 9.16 -12.19 -1.69
C ALA A 170 9.03 -13.46 -2.54
N ALA A 171 9.38 -13.37 -3.82
CA ALA A 171 9.42 -14.52 -4.71
C ALA A 171 10.49 -15.54 -4.30
N ALA A 172 11.68 -15.07 -3.92
CA ALA A 172 12.75 -15.94 -3.43
C ALA A 172 12.30 -16.70 -2.18
N ARG A 173 11.68 -16.00 -1.23
CA ARG A 173 11.14 -16.60 0.00
C ARG A 173 10.07 -17.63 -0.29
N ALA A 174 9.13 -17.35 -1.19
CA ALA A 174 8.11 -18.33 -1.59
C ALA A 174 8.73 -19.62 -2.18
N MET A 175 9.76 -19.47 -3.02
CA MET A 175 10.50 -20.59 -3.61
C MET A 175 11.26 -21.41 -2.55
N GLU A 176 11.96 -20.76 -1.62
CA GLU A 176 12.67 -21.40 -0.49
C GLU A 176 11.73 -22.23 0.38
N LEU A 177 10.50 -21.74 0.59
CA LEU A 177 9.48 -22.39 1.40
C LEU A 177 8.76 -23.54 0.69
N GLY A 178 9.09 -23.82 -0.59
CA GLY A 178 8.43 -24.88 -1.36
C GLY A 178 6.98 -24.57 -1.71
N ILE A 179 6.60 -23.29 -1.71
CA ILE A 179 5.24 -22.84 -1.99
C ILE A 179 4.97 -22.88 -3.51
N PRO A 180 3.87 -23.51 -3.99
CA PRO A 180 3.61 -23.66 -5.43
C PRO A 180 3.26 -22.34 -6.16
N HIS A 181 3.00 -21.27 -5.42
CA HIS A 181 2.61 -19.97 -5.94
C HIS A 181 3.30 -18.84 -5.15
N ASN A 182 3.73 -17.80 -5.84
CA ASN A 182 3.83 -16.49 -5.22
C ASN A 182 2.44 -15.83 -5.24
N ALA A 183 2.29 -14.64 -4.66
CA ALA A 183 1.04 -13.90 -4.79
C ALA A 183 1.27 -12.39 -4.92
N PHE A 184 0.23 -11.69 -5.35
CA PHE A 184 0.00 -10.29 -5.04
C PHE A 184 -1.11 -10.23 -3.99
N THR A 185 -0.83 -9.65 -2.83
CA THR A 185 -1.80 -9.50 -1.75
C THR A 185 -2.14 -8.03 -1.53
N PHE A 186 -3.44 -7.72 -1.48
CA PHE A 186 -3.98 -6.42 -1.09
C PHE A 186 -4.67 -6.58 0.26
N GLN A 187 -4.28 -5.77 1.24
CA GLN A 187 -4.70 -5.93 2.64
C GLN A 187 -4.92 -4.58 3.31
N ALA A 188 -5.66 -4.57 4.42
CA ALA A 188 -5.62 -3.43 5.32
C ALA A 188 -4.19 -3.32 5.88
N MET A 189 -3.68 -2.11 6.05
CA MET A 189 -2.38 -1.91 6.68
C MET A 189 -2.58 -1.89 8.20
N SER A 190 -1.70 -2.55 8.95
CA SER A 190 -1.66 -2.53 10.41
C SER A 190 -0.29 -2.04 10.90
N ALA A 191 -0.14 -1.83 12.21
CA ALA A 191 1.15 -1.48 12.80
C ALA A 191 2.18 -2.62 12.69
N ALA A 192 1.70 -3.87 12.73
CA ALA A 192 2.53 -5.05 12.51
C ALA A 192 2.77 -5.27 11.00
N VAL A 193 3.97 -5.72 10.65
CA VAL A 193 4.41 -5.80 9.26
C VAL A 193 3.65 -6.90 8.53
N ASP A 194 2.82 -6.49 7.57
CA ASP A 194 2.03 -7.37 6.71
C ASP A 194 1.10 -8.35 7.47
N GLU A 195 0.58 -7.91 8.61
CA GLU A 195 -0.35 -8.68 9.45
C GLU A 195 -1.79 -8.17 9.41
N GLY A 196 -2.05 -7.12 8.64
CA GLY A 196 -3.42 -6.65 8.47
C GLY A 196 -4.29 -7.66 7.72
N PRO A 197 -5.61 -7.64 7.93
CA PRO A 197 -6.53 -8.54 7.27
C PRO A 197 -6.48 -8.40 5.75
N LYS A 198 -6.41 -9.55 5.08
CA LYS A 198 -6.40 -9.65 3.63
C LYS A 198 -7.74 -9.20 3.03
N ILE A 199 -7.67 -8.33 2.04
CA ILE A 199 -8.83 -7.83 1.29
C ILE A 199 -8.99 -8.63 -0.01
N ALA A 200 -7.89 -8.83 -0.74
CA ALA A 200 -7.89 -9.56 -2.01
C ALA A 200 -6.51 -10.16 -2.31
N GLU A 201 -6.46 -11.15 -3.20
CA GLU A 201 -5.25 -11.88 -3.56
C GLU A 201 -5.28 -12.34 -5.01
N VAL A 202 -4.13 -12.30 -5.68
CA VAL A 202 -3.91 -12.96 -6.98
C VAL A 202 -2.74 -13.92 -6.85
N LEU A 203 -2.98 -15.21 -7.07
CA LEU A 203 -1.92 -16.23 -7.05
C LEU A 203 -1.14 -16.24 -8.37
N VAL A 204 0.17 -16.39 -8.27
CA VAL A 204 1.12 -16.39 -9.38
C VAL A 204 1.90 -17.70 -9.35
N PRO A 205 1.76 -18.59 -10.36
CA PRO A 205 2.39 -19.90 -10.33
C PRO A 205 3.92 -19.82 -10.32
N ILE A 206 4.54 -20.73 -9.56
CA ILE A 206 5.98 -21.00 -9.55
C ILE A 206 6.22 -22.34 -10.24
N HIS A 207 6.97 -22.30 -11.35
CA HIS A 207 7.40 -23.48 -12.10
C HIS A 207 8.78 -23.90 -11.63
N TYR A 208 8.82 -24.77 -10.62
CA TYR A 208 10.06 -25.31 -10.07
C TYR A 208 10.92 -25.99 -11.14
N GLY A 209 12.22 -25.71 -11.10
CA GLY A 209 13.19 -26.18 -12.10
C GLY A 209 13.31 -25.30 -13.35
N VAL A 210 12.45 -24.29 -13.51
CA VAL A 210 12.49 -23.33 -14.63
C VAL A 210 12.57 -21.89 -14.16
N ASP A 211 11.76 -21.53 -13.17
CA ASP A 211 11.65 -20.15 -12.70
C ASP A 211 12.86 -19.70 -11.87
N LEU A 212 13.18 -18.40 -12.00
CA LEU A 212 14.05 -17.64 -11.10
C LEU A 212 13.19 -16.63 -10.32
N PRO A 213 13.60 -16.21 -9.09
CA PRO A 213 12.85 -15.23 -8.29
C PRO A 213 12.47 -13.96 -9.05
N ALA A 214 13.40 -13.39 -9.81
CA ALA A 214 13.16 -12.20 -10.65
C ALA A 214 12.02 -12.42 -11.68
N GLY A 215 11.97 -13.61 -12.30
CA GLY A 215 10.93 -13.95 -13.28
C GLY A 215 9.55 -14.11 -12.63
N VAL A 216 9.50 -14.72 -11.44
CA VAL A 216 8.27 -14.83 -10.65
C VAL A 216 7.79 -13.45 -10.22
N PHE A 217 8.68 -12.62 -9.66
CA PHE A 217 8.34 -11.26 -9.24
C PHE A 217 7.89 -10.38 -10.41
N ALA A 218 8.53 -10.48 -11.58
CA ALA A 218 8.09 -9.76 -12.78
C ALA A 218 6.65 -10.12 -13.18
N ARG A 219 6.26 -11.41 -13.07
CA ARG A 219 4.86 -11.83 -13.28
C ARG A 219 3.94 -11.31 -12.18
N THR A 220 4.35 -11.38 -10.92
CA THR A 220 3.59 -10.79 -9.80
C THR A 220 3.32 -9.30 -10.02
N GLN A 221 4.30 -8.55 -10.50
CA GLN A 221 4.15 -7.13 -10.82
C GLN A 221 3.17 -6.86 -11.96
N VAL A 222 3.04 -7.77 -12.93
CA VAL A 222 2.01 -7.67 -13.98
C VAL A 222 0.62 -7.81 -13.37
N GLU A 223 0.42 -8.82 -12.51
CA GLU A 223 -0.86 -9.06 -11.84
C GLU A 223 -1.22 -7.93 -10.87
N GLU A 224 -0.26 -7.47 -10.05
CA GLU A 224 -0.41 -6.33 -9.15
C GLU A 224 -0.92 -5.09 -9.89
N LYS A 225 -0.28 -4.74 -11.00
CA LYS A 225 -0.64 -3.58 -11.83
C LYS A 225 -1.98 -3.75 -12.54
N ALA A 226 -2.38 -4.98 -12.86
CA ALA A 226 -3.67 -5.26 -13.48
C ALA A 226 -4.81 -5.16 -12.44
N ALA A 227 -4.59 -5.62 -11.21
CA ALA A 227 -5.61 -5.81 -10.20
C ALA A 227 -5.78 -4.61 -9.23
N THR A 228 -4.70 -3.87 -8.92
CA THR A 228 -4.70 -2.85 -7.85
C THR A 228 -5.87 -1.85 -7.95
N ALA A 229 -6.14 -1.30 -9.13
CA ALA A 229 -7.22 -0.32 -9.30
C ALA A 229 -8.61 -0.93 -9.02
N VAL A 230 -8.84 -2.17 -9.45
CA VAL A 230 -10.11 -2.87 -9.23
C VAL A 230 -10.28 -3.23 -7.75
N PHE A 231 -9.23 -3.73 -7.11
CA PHE A 231 -9.26 -4.07 -5.68
C PHE A 231 -9.51 -2.83 -4.82
N ALA A 232 -8.79 -1.74 -5.10
CA ALA A 232 -9.00 -0.47 -4.41
C ALA A 232 -10.42 0.06 -4.62
N HIS A 233 -10.94 0.06 -5.86
CA HIS A 233 -12.30 0.52 -6.13
C HIS A 233 -13.36 -0.26 -5.34
N ASN A 234 -13.34 -1.59 -5.44
CA ASN A 234 -14.31 -2.44 -4.78
C ASN A 234 -14.24 -2.32 -3.25
N HIS A 235 -13.03 -2.20 -2.70
CA HIS A 235 -12.83 -2.02 -1.27
C HIS A 235 -13.37 -0.67 -0.78
N LEU A 236 -13.04 0.41 -1.50
CA LEU A 236 -13.46 1.77 -1.13
C LEU A 236 -14.98 1.98 -1.25
N GLN A 237 -15.63 1.37 -2.25
CA GLN A 237 -17.10 1.38 -2.35
C GLN A 237 -17.75 0.72 -1.13
N GLN A 238 -17.29 -0.49 -0.76
CA GLN A 238 -17.80 -1.19 0.42
C GLN A 238 -17.51 -0.41 1.72
N TRP A 239 -16.33 0.21 1.82
CA TRP A 239 -16.00 1.06 2.94
C TRP A 239 -16.98 2.24 3.06
N GLU A 240 -17.27 2.96 1.96
CA GLU A 240 -18.24 4.06 1.94
C GLU A 240 -19.66 3.60 2.31
N GLU A 241 -20.10 2.44 1.81
CA GLU A 241 -21.39 1.84 2.13
C GLU A 241 -21.51 1.55 3.63
N HIS A 242 -20.49 0.94 4.23
CA HIS A 242 -20.44 0.70 5.68
C HIS A 242 -20.48 2.01 6.47
N GLN A 243 -19.75 3.04 6.04
CA GLN A 243 -19.81 4.36 6.70
C GLN A 243 -21.20 4.99 6.58
N ALA A 244 -21.89 4.82 5.44
CA ALA A 244 -23.22 5.35 5.22
C ALA A 244 -24.27 4.66 6.11
N LEU A 245 -24.22 3.33 6.21
CA LEU A 245 -25.10 2.55 7.10
C LEU A 245 -24.94 2.97 8.56
N ARG A 246 -23.69 3.19 9.02
CA ARG A 246 -23.42 3.67 10.38
C ARG A 246 -24.01 5.04 10.67
N ARG A 247 -23.93 5.97 9.72
CA ARG A 247 -24.51 7.32 9.88
C ARG A 247 -26.04 7.32 9.95
N ALA A 248 -26.68 6.25 9.46
CA ALA A 248 -28.13 6.11 9.44
C ALA A 248 -28.70 5.38 10.66
N ALA A 249 -27.86 4.67 11.43
CA ALA A 249 -28.22 3.96 12.66
C ALA A 249 -28.13 4.88 13.89
#